data_AF-A0A4U2YCX7-F1
#
_entry.id   AF-A0A4U2YCX7-F1
#
_cell.length_a   1.000
_cell.length_b   1.000
_cell.length_c   1.000
_cell.angle_alpha   90.00
_cell.angle_beta   90.00
_cell.angle_gamma   90.00
#
_symmetry.space_group_name_H-M   'P 1'
#
loop_
_entity.id
_entity.type
_entity.pdbx_description
1 polymer ?
#
loop_
_entity_poly.entity_id
_entity_poly.type
_entity_poly.pdbx_seq_one_letter_code
_entity_poly.pdbx_strand_id
1 'polypeptide(L)' 'MRRSLRSEIQKNVKENGFTLSKLSELSGISTGHLSEMLNSNPLRAITVSQLDAMATAFAYVNGKTDRDETVFRF' A
#
# COMPACT_ATOMS: atom_id res chain seq x y z
N MET A 1 10.01 -18.43 5.93
CA MET A 1 9.99 -17.71 4.64
C MET A 1 10.09 -16.22 4.91
N ARG A 2 11.10 -15.51 4.36
CA ARG A 2 11.14 -14.03 4.39
C ARG A 2 10.07 -13.52 3.43
N ARG A 3 9.04 -12.84 3.93
CA ARG A 3 8.13 -12.09 3.06
C ARG A 3 8.83 -10.81 2.64
N SER A 4 8.76 -10.51 1.35
CA SER A 4 9.16 -9.19 0.87
C SER A 4 8.09 -8.18 1.23
N LEU A 5 8.48 -6.92 1.43
CA LEU A 5 7.54 -5.81 1.65
C LEU A 5 6.45 -5.76 0.57
N ARG A 6 6.82 -6.05 -0.68
CA ARG A 6 5.88 -6.15 -1.81
C ARG A 6 4.83 -7.23 -1.63
N SER A 7 5.25 -8.43 -1.23
CA SER A 7 4.34 -9.55 -1.02
C SER A 7 3.34 -9.22 0.08
N GLU A 8 3.76 -8.48 1.12
CA GLU A 8 2.84 -8.04 2.17
C GLU A 8 1.88 -6.94 1.67
N ILE A 9 2.34 -6.01 0.82
CA ILE A 9 1.46 -5.01 0.19
C ILE A 9 0.44 -5.68 -0.74
N GLN A 10 0.88 -6.58 -1.63
CA GLN A 10 0.01 -7.31 -2.55
C GLN A 10 -1.02 -8.16 -1.80
N LYS A 11 -0.61 -8.78 -0.68
CA LYS A 11 -1.51 -9.51 0.20
C LYS A 11 -2.57 -8.57 0.79
N ASN A 12 -2.18 -7.41 1.34
CA ASN A 12 -3.12 -6.42 1.86
C ASN A 12 -4.10 -5.92 0.79
N VAL A 13 -3.63 -5.63 -0.42
CA VAL A 13 -4.49 -5.26 -1.56
C VAL A 13 -5.55 -6.34 -1.80
N LYS A 14 -5.15 -7.62 -1.82
CA LYS A 14 -6.06 -8.75 -2.03
C LYS A 14 -7.04 -8.94 -0.87
N GLU A 15 -6.57 -8.85 0.37
CA GLU A 15 -7.39 -9.06 1.58
C GLU A 15 -8.43 -7.95 1.78
N ASN A 16 -8.11 -6.71 1.38
CA ASN A 16 -9.06 -5.59 1.43
C ASN A 16 -9.95 -5.50 0.18
N GLY A 17 -9.83 -6.43 -0.78
CA GLY A 17 -10.60 -6.41 -2.03
C GLY A 17 -10.28 -5.24 -2.96
N PHE A 18 -9.07 -4.68 -2.85
CA PHE A 18 -8.67 -3.50 -3.63
C PHE A 18 -8.21 -3.89 -5.04
N THR A 19 -8.50 -2.99 -5.97
CA THR A 19 -7.79 -2.90 -7.25
C THR A 19 -6.65 -1.92 -7.13
N LEU A 20 -5.67 -1.97 -8.04
CA LEU A 20 -4.61 -0.95 -8.11
C LEU A 20 -5.19 0.45 -8.31
N SER A 21 -6.28 0.58 -9.07
CA SER A 21 -6.99 1.85 -9.24
C SER A 21 -7.61 2.34 -7.93
N LYS A 22 -8.19 1.45 -7.10
CA LYS A 22 -8.73 1.86 -5.80
C LYS A 22 -7.65 2.27 -4.81
N LEU A 23 -6.54 1.54 -4.79
CA LEU A 23 -5.38 1.93 -3.99
C LEU A 23 -4.80 3.27 -4.48
N SER A 24 -4.79 3.51 -5.79
CA SER A 24 -4.35 4.77 -6.39
C SER A 24 -5.22 5.95 -5.94
N GLU A 25 -6.54 5.80 -5.99
CA GLU A 25 -7.52 6.79 -5.50
C GLU A 25 -7.31 7.14 -4.03
N LEU A 26 -7.07 6.12 -3.18
CA LEU A 26 -6.95 6.31 -1.72
C LEU A 26 -5.57 6.81 -1.27
N SER A 27 -4.50 6.38 -1.92
CA SER A 27 -3.12 6.74 -1.56
C SER A 27 -2.59 7.97 -2.30
N GLY A 28 -3.27 8.42 -3.36
CA GLY A 28 -2.79 9.48 -4.25
C GLY A 28 -1.61 9.07 -5.14
N ILE A 29 -1.16 7.80 -5.11
CA ILE A 29 -0.09 7.29 -5.95
C ILE A 29 -0.69 6.84 -7.29
N SER A 30 -0.09 7.20 -8.43
CA SER A 30 -0.64 6.81 -9.73
C SER A 30 -0.69 5.28 -9.91
N THR A 31 -1.72 4.77 -10.58
CA THR A 31 -1.84 3.33 -10.91
C THR A 31 -0.62 2.79 -11.65
N GLY A 32 -0.02 3.59 -12.52
CA GLY A 32 1.23 3.24 -13.22
C GLY A 32 2.41 3.06 -12.26
N HIS A 33 2.61 4.01 -11.34
CA HIS A 33 3.64 3.89 -10.31
C HIS A 33 3.39 2.70 -9.39
N LEU A 34 2.15 2.47 -8.94
CA LEU A 34 1.81 1.29 -8.14
C LEU A 34 2.13 -0.01 -8.88
N SER A 35 1.81 -0.08 -10.18
CA SER A 35 2.15 -1.25 -11.00
C SER A 35 3.66 -1.44 -11.10
N GLU A 36 4.43 -0.37 -11.34
CA GLU A 36 5.88 -0.46 -11.41
C GLU A 36 6.53 -0.84 -10.07
N MET A 37 5.96 -0.35 -8.97
CA MET A 37 6.43 -0.64 -7.63
C MET A 37 6.14 -2.08 -7.23
N LEU A 38 5.04 -2.68 -7.68
CA LEU A 38 4.60 -4.01 -7.24
C LEU A 38 4.90 -5.13 -8.23
N ASN A 39 4.97 -4.83 -9.53
CA ASN A 39 4.97 -5.82 -10.60
C ASN A 39 6.13 -5.67 -11.62
N SER A 40 6.86 -4.54 -11.67
CA SER A 40 7.92 -4.36 -12.69
C SER A 40 9.23 -5.07 -12.38
N ASN A 41 9.99 -5.34 -13.44
CA ASN A 41 11.37 -5.79 -13.41
C ASN A 41 12.21 -4.94 -14.40
N PRO A 42 13.18 -4.10 -13.96
CA PRO A 42 13.65 -3.95 -12.59
C PRO A 42 12.65 -3.26 -11.67
N LEU A 43 12.76 -3.60 -10.40
CA LEU A 43 11.86 -3.20 -9.34
C LEU A 43 12.07 -1.73 -8.98
N ARG A 44 11.03 -0.88 -9.09
CA ARG A 44 11.11 0.52 -8.65
C ARG A 44 11.26 0.59 -7.13
N ALA A 45 12.09 1.50 -6.62
CA ALA A 45 12.20 1.77 -5.19
C ALA A 45 10.88 2.34 -4.65
N ILE A 46 10.54 1.97 -3.41
CA ILE A 46 9.36 2.49 -2.70
C ILE A 46 9.88 3.44 -1.62
N THR A 47 9.39 4.68 -1.60
CA THR A 47 9.76 5.65 -0.55
C THR A 47 8.96 5.39 0.72
N VAL A 48 9.49 5.82 1.87
CA VAL A 48 8.78 5.77 3.16
C VAL A 48 7.44 6.51 3.09
N SER A 49 7.41 7.68 2.45
CA SER A 49 6.17 8.45 2.24
C SER A 49 5.12 7.70 1.42
N GLN A 50 5.54 6.92 0.42
CA GLN A 50 4.62 6.08 -0.36
C GLN A 50 4.11 4.89 0.45
N LEU A 51 4.94 4.33 1.33
CA LEU A 51 4.50 3.29 2.27
C LEU A 51 3.47 3.83 3.25
N ASP A 52 3.69 5.02 3.81
CA ASP A 52 2.78 5.68 4.73
C ASP A 52 1.43 6.00 4.07
N ALA A 53 1.46 6.48 2.82
CA ALA A 53 0.25 6.69 2.02
C ALA A 53 -0.53 5.40 1.75
N MET A 54 0.15 4.28 1.45
CA MET A 54 -0.50 2.98 1.30
C MET A 54 -1.05 2.46 2.63
N ALA A 55 -0.31 2.61 3.74
CA ALA A 55 -0.75 2.21 5.06
C ALA A 55 -2.02 2.97 5.48
N THR A 56 -2.05 4.27 5.22
CA THR A 56 -3.22 5.13 5.46
C THR A 56 -4.41 4.68 4.62
N ALA A 57 -4.19 4.36 3.33
CA ALA A 57 -5.23 3.85 2.45
C ALA A 57 -5.83 2.51 2.94
N PHE A 58 -4.99 1.61 3.45
CA PHE A 58 -5.44 0.35 4.05
C PHE A 58 -6.18 0.56 5.38
N ALA A 59 -5.79 1.56 6.17
CA ALA A 59 -6.43 1.88 7.44
C ALA A 59 -7.82 2.51 7.25
N TYR A 60 -7.98 3.39 6.25
CA TYR A 60 -9.23 4.09 5.96
C TYR A 60 -10.40 3.14 5.69
N VAL A 61 -10.14 2.01 5.03
CA VAL A 61 -11.19 1.02 4.73
C VAL A 61 -11.48 0.09 5.90
N ASN A 62 -10.52 -0.12 6.80
CA ASN A 62 -10.70 -0.97 7.97
C ASN A 62 -11.38 -0.25 9.15
N GLY A 63 -11.82 1.01 8.98
CA GLY A 63 -12.46 1.80 10.04
C GLY A 63 -11.51 2.20 11.18
N LYS A 64 -10.22 1.86 11.07
CA LYS A 64 -9.15 2.25 12.00
C LYS A 64 -8.68 3.65 11.62
N THR A 65 -9.51 4.62 11.96
CA THR A 65 -9.14 6.03 11.89
C THR A 65 -8.14 6.35 12.99
N ASP A 66 -7.38 7.43 12.78
CA ASP A 66 -6.28 8.03 13.57
C ASP A 66 -6.40 8.08 15.12
N ARG A 67 -7.50 7.59 15.69
CA ARG A 67 -7.71 7.43 17.13
C ARG A 67 -7.22 6.10 17.71
N ASP A 68 -6.94 5.11 16.88
CA ASP A 68 -6.24 3.89 17.31
C ASP A 68 -4.75 4.05 16.98
N GLU A 69 -3.90 4.06 18.02
CA GLU A 69 -2.45 4.34 18.02
C GLU A 69 -1.60 3.31 17.23
N THR A 70 -2.19 2.60 16.25
CA THR A 70 -1.56 1.52 15.46
C THR A 70 -1.43 1.85 13.98
N VAL A 71 -1.37 3.12 13.60
CA VAL A 71 -0.93 3.49 12.24
C VAL A 71 0.58 3.29 12.19
N PHE A 72 1.04 2.35 11.37
CA PHE A 72 2.47 2.08 11.17
C PHE A 72 3.15 3.33 10.61
N ARG A 73 3.70 4.16 11.50
CA ARG A 73 4.61 5.25 11.12
C ARG A 73 5.99 4.63 10.89
N PHE A 74 6.40 4.60 9.63
CA PHE A 74 7.70 4.11 9.19
C PHE A 74 8.76 5.21 9.17
#